data_AF-A0A537ISC6-F1
#
_entry.id   AF-A0A537ISC6-F1
#
_cell.length_a   1.000
_cell.length_b   1.000
_cell.length_c   1.000
_cell.angle_alpha   90.00
_cell.angle_beta   90.00
_cell.angle_gamma   90.00
#
_symmetry.space_group_name_H-M   'P 1'
#
loop_
_entity.id
_entity.type
_entity.pdbx_description
1 polymer ?
#
loop_
_entity_poly.entity_id
_entity_poly.type
_entity_poly.pdbx_seq_one_letter_code
_entity_poly.pdbx_strand_id
1 'polypeptide(L)'
;MKKLFLIIFLASLSHLAAYSQGVIKLQSCKDDLISKQADSLKTLYSKDGFSLLKEASITMESQYEMPVIVPLNKGSLYQFVFIGDYTSRLYEVRMYDWEENQVAFQQKRWGDVDGNIISFYYVPGRTEFHMMKPVQVNKTKKKGLCGYVMLFKKTDTPGNANASAGTNVITATDGT
;
A
#
# COMPACT_ATOMS: atom_id res chain seq x y z
N MET A 1 5.62 62.47 1.04
CA MET A 1 5.90 61.24 0.27
C MET A 1 6.44 60.05 1.08
N LYS A 2 6.89 60.21 2.35
CA LYS A 2 7.37 59.08 3.19
C LYS A 2 6.28 58.10 3.67
N LYS A 3 5.03 58.54 3.84
CA LYS A 3 3.92 57.68 4.32
C LYS A 3 3.35 56.74 3.24
N LEU A 4 3.58 57.05 1.95
CA LEU A 4 3.12 56.22 0.83
C LEU A 4 4.00 54.98 0.64
N PHE A 5 5.30 55.09 0.93
CA PHE A 5 6.24 53.97 0.88
C PHE A 5 5.98 52.90 1.95
N LEU A 6 5.44 53.30 3.11
CA LEU A 6 5.14 52.36 4.20
C LEU A 6 3.95 51.43 3.87
N ILE A 7 2.99 51.92 3.09
CA ILE A 7 1.80 51.14 2.70
C ILE A 7 2.14 50.09 1.63
N ILE A 8 3.06 50.39 0.72
CA ILE A 8 3.50 49.46 -0.33
C ILE A 8 4.31 48.29 0.26
N PHE A 9 5.12 48.54 1.30
CA PHE A 9 5.90 47.48 1.96
C PHE A 9 5.03 46.54 2.80
N LEU A 10 3.88 47.00 3.32
CA LEU A 10 2.96 46.15 4.07
C LEU A 10 2.09 45.27 3.15
N ALA A 11 1.88 45.69 1.89
CA ALA A 11 1.10 44.95 0.90
C ALA A 11 1.87 43.80 0.21
N SER A 12 3.20 43.73 0.35
CA SER A 12 4.01 42.66 -0.27
C SER A 12 4.18 41.41 0.60
N LEU A 13 3.84 41.48 1.90
CA LEU A 13 3.96 40.34 2.83
C LEU A 13 2.78 39.34 2.76
N SER A 14 1.70 39.67 2.05
CA SER A 14 0.51 38.82 1.88
C SER A 14 0.63 37.79 0.75
N HIS A 15 1.77 37.73 0.04
CA HIS A 15 1.99 36.78 -1.06
C HIS A 15 2.77 35.51 -0.68
N LEU A 16 2.94 35.23 0.62
CA LEU A 16 3.33 33.90 1.07
C LEU A 16 2.13 32.95 0.90
N ALA A 17 1.90 32.52 -0.34
CA ALA A 17 0.97 31.45 -0.65
C ALA A 17 1.34 30.24 0.20
N ALA A 18 0.42 29.85 1.07
CA ALA A 18 0.49 28.60 1.80
C ALA A 18 0.60 27.47 0.76
N TYR A 19 1.78 26.86 0.64
CA TYR A 19 1.91 25.57 -0.01
C TYR A 19 1.04 24.61 0.80
N SER A 20 -0.12 24.26 0.25
CA SER A 20 -0.90 23.14 0.73
C SER A 20 0.05 21.96 0.87
N GLN A 21 0.21 21.44 2.09
CA GLN A 21 0.83 20.15 2.31
C GLN A 21 -0.05 19.13 1.61
N GLY A 22 0.24 18.87 0.34
CA GLY A 22 -0.43 17.85 -0.43
C GLY A 22 -0.26 16.53 0.32
N VAL A 23 -1.29 16.13 1.05
CA VAL A 23 -1.42 14.77 1.55
C VAL A 23 -1.20 13.89 0.32
N ILE A 24 -0.13 13.08 0.31
CA ILE A 24 0.16 12.13 -0.76
C ILE A 24 -0.97 11.11 -0.71
N LYS A 25 -2.09 11.44 -1.35
CA LYS A 25 -3.17 10.51 -1.58
C LYS A 25 -2.62 9.51 -2.57
N LEU A 26 -2.47 8.26 -2.13
CA LEU A 26 -2.19 7.13 -3.00
C LEU A 26 -3.17 7.20 -4.17
N GLN A 27 -2.67 7.60 -5.34
CA GLN A 27 -3.52 7.73 -6.52
C GLN A 27 -3.84 6.30 -6.97
N SER A 28 -5.10 5.92 -6.88
CA SER A 28 -5.57 4.63 -7.38
C SER A 28 -5.31 4.54 -8.89
N CYS A 29 -4.81 3.40 -9.34
CA CYS A 29 -4.68 3.08 -10.76
C CYS A 29 -5.62 1.93 -11.12
N LYS A 30 -6.04 1.86 -12.39
CA LYS A 30 -6.87 0.77 -12.90
C LYS A 30 -6.16 0.10 -14.07
N ASP A 31 -5.89 -1.18 -13.93
CA ASP A 31 -5.35 -2.04 -14.98
C ASP A 31 -6.12 -3.36 -14.96
N ASP A 32 -6.68 -3.75 -16.10
CA ASP A 32 -7.59 -4.90 -16.20
C ASP A 32 -6.87 -6.25 -16.15
N LEU A 33 -5.57 -6.30 -16.43
CA LEU A 33 -4.78 -7.53 -16.28
C LEU A 33 -4.43 -7.75 -14.81
N ILE A 34 -4.00 -6.68 -14.14
CA ILE A 34 -3.68 -6.71 -12.71
C ILE A 34 -4.93 -7.06 -11.88
N SER A 35 -6.10 -6.51 -12.21
CA SER A 35 -7.34 -6.82 -11.49
C SER A 35 -7.72 -8.29 -11.59
N LYS A 36 -7.63 -8.89 -12.79
CA LYS A 36 -7.87 -10.33 -13.00
C LYS A 36 -6.86 -11.20 -12.25
N GLN A 37 -5.59 -10.81 -12.21
CA GLN A 37 -4.58 -11.50 -11.42
C GLN A 37 -4.91 -11.42 -9.92
N ALA A 38 -5.31 -10.25 -9.42
CA ALA A 38 -5.72 -10.06 -8.05
C ALA A 38 -6.92 -10.95 -7.68
N ASP A 39 -7.96 -10.99 -8.51
CA ASP A 39 -9.16 -11.81 -8.27
C ASP A 39 -8.85 -13.31 -8.28
N SER A 40 -7.93 -13.73 -9.15
CA SER A 40 -7.44 -15.11 -9.19
C SER A 40 -6.72 -15.48 -7.89
N LEU A 41 -5.85 -14.60 -7.40
CA LEU A 41 -5.09 -14.81 -6.16
C LEU A 41 -5.99 -14.77 -4.93
N LYS A 42 -7.00 -13.88 -4.88
CA LYS A 42 -8.01 -13.88 -3.82
C LYS A 42 -8.72 -15.23 -3.74
N THR A 43 -9.19 -15.73 -4.89
CA THR A 43 -9.87 -17.02 -4.95
C THR A 43 -8.97 -18.16 -4.50
N LEU A 44 -7.69 -18.15 -4.89
CA LEU A 44 -6.70 -19.14 -4.47
C LEU A 44 -6.51 -19.11 -2.94
N TYR A 45 -6.16 -17.95 -2.38
CA TYR A 45 -5.88 -17.84 -0.96
C TYR A 45 -7.11 -18.03 -0.07
N SER A 46 -8.29 -17.63 -0.53
CA SER A 46 -9.54 -17.92 0.19
C SER A 46 -9.84 -19.43 0.25
N LYS A 47 -9.55 -20.18 -0.81
CA LYS A 47 -9.64 -21.66 -0.77
C LYS A 47 -8.62 -22.26 0.20
N ASP A 48 -7.45 -21.65 0.28
CA ASP A 48 -6.39 -22.06 1.23
C ASP A 48 -6.65 -21.57 2.66
N GLY A 49 -7.83 -21.03 2.98
CA GLY A 49 -8.19 -20.62 4.34
C GLY A 49 -7.49 -19.32 4.79
N PHE A 50 -7.27 -18.40 3.87
CA PHE A 50 -6.85 -17.04 4.19
C PHE A 50 -8.02 -16.05 4.00
N SER A 51 -8.10 -15.06 4.88
CA SER A 51 -8.98 -13.90 4.72
C SER A 51 -8.21 -12.69 4.19
N LEU A 52 -8.81 -11.98 3.23
CA LEU A 52 -8.28 -10.71 2.75
C LEU A 52 -8.48 -9.63 3.81
N LEU A 53 -7.40 -9.02 4.29
CA LEU A 53 -7.46 -7.96 5.29
C LEU A 53 -7.42 -6.56 4.66
N LYS A 54 -6.58 -6.39 3.64
CA LYS A 54 -6.37 -5.10 3.00
C LYS A 54 -5.92 -5.29 1.57
N GLU A 55 -6.40 -4.42 0.70
CA GLU A 55 -5.91 -4.30 -0.66
C GLU A 55 -5.89 -2.85 -1.11
N ALA A 56 -5.01 -2.54 -2.05
CA ALA A 56 -4.97 -1.24 -2.69
C ALA A 56 -4.32 -1.31 -4.06
N SER A 57 -4.89 -0.60 -5.02
CA SER A 57 -4.21 -0.20 -6.25
C SER A 57 -3.41 1.08 -6.00
N ILE A 58 -2.16 1.13 -6.42
CA ILE A 58 -1.23 2.22 -6.15
C ILE A 58 -0.57 2.64 -7.46
N THR A 59 -0.64 3.94 -7.77
CA THR A 59 0.18 4.52 -8.84
C THR A 59 1.61 4.68 -8.35
N MET A 60 2.56 4.10 -9.07
CA MET A 60 3.98 4.02 -8.73
C MET A 60 4.85 4.76 -9.75
N GLU A 61 6.04 5.13 -9.31
CA GLU A 61 7.13 5.65 -10.14
C GLU A 61 8.25 4.59 -10.24
N SER A 62 8.85 4.48 -11.42
CA SER A 62 9.95 3.57 -11.70
C SER A 62 11.13 3.89 -10.77
N GLN A 63 11.68 2.88 -10.11
CA GLN A 63 12.79 2.99 -9.14
C GLN A 63 12.45 3.72 -7.83
N TYR A 64 11.18 4.06 -7.60
CA TYR A 64 10.76 4.69 -6.36
C TYR A 64 10.07 3.68 -5.44
N GLU A 65 10.42 3.73 -4.15
CA GLU A 65 9.83 2.87 -3.13
C GLU A 65 8.49 3.46 -2.66
N MET A 66 7.42 2.67 -2.71
CA MET A 66 6.11 3.11 -2.20
C MET A 66 5.82 2.46 -0.85
N PRO A 67 5.89 3.18 0.28
CA PRO A 67 5.64 2.59 1.59
C PRO A 67 4.16 2.28 1.82
N VAL A 68 3.87 1.05 2.23
CA VAL A 68 2.56 0.57 2.65
C VAL A 68 2.68 0.10 4.11
N ILE A 69 2.04 0.85 5.01
CA ILE A 69 2.07 0.59 6.45
C ILE A 69 0.89 -0.33 6.81
N VAL A 70 1.18 -1.43 7.50
CA VAL A 70 0.18 -2.38 7.96
C VAL A 70 0.42 -2.78 9.43
N PRO A 71 -0.62 -2.83 10.27
CA PRO A 71 -0.51 -3.39 11.61
C PRO A 71 -0.53 -4.92 11.52
N LEU A 72 0.47 -5.59 12.12
CA LEU A 72 0.53 -7.04 12.17
C LEU A 72 0.51 -7.53 13.62
N ASN A 73 -0.10 -8.70 13.83
CA ASN A 73 -0.20 -9.33 15.14
C ASN A 73 0.86 -10.43 15.28
N LYS A 74 1.52 -10.47 16.45
CA LYS A 74 2.49 -11.50 16.79
C LYS A 74 1.93 -12.91 16.55
N GLY A 75 2.73 -13.76 15.91
CA GLY A 75 2.42 -15.19 15.72
C GLY A 75 1.32 -15.49 14.69
N SER A 76 0.66 -14.48 14.13
CA SER A 76 -0.30 -14.69 13.04
C SER A 76 0.41 -14.90 11.71
N LEU A 77 -0.05 -15.87 10.91
CA LEU A 77 0.48 -16.11 9.57
C LEU A 77 -0.17 -15.16 8.56
N TYR A 78 0.66 -14.34 7.93
CA TYR A 78 0.24 -13.42 6.86
C TYR A 78 0.80 -13.87 5.52
N GLN A 79 0.06 -13.56 4.46
CA GLN A 79 0.49 -13.71 3.08
C GLN A 79 0.46 -12.32 2.43
N PHE A 80 1.65 -11.83 2.08
CA PHE A 80 1.82 -10.57 1.37
C PHE A 80 1.84 -10.84 -0.13
N VAL A 81 1.18 -9.97 -0.88
CA VAL A 81 1.19 -10.06 -2.35
C VAL A 81 1.37 -8.66 -2.93
N PHE A 82 2.27 -8.56 -3.88
CA PHE A 82 2.47 -7.40 -4.74
C PHE A 82 2.37 -7.84 -6.20
N ILE A 83 1.58 -7.11 -6.99
CA ILE A 83 1.46 -7.28 -8.43
C ILE A 83 1.94 -5.98 -9.07
N GLY A 84 3.01 -6.06 -9.85
CA GLY A 84 3.53 -4.92 -10.61
C GLY A 84 2.97 -4.85 -12.03
N ASP A 85 3.24 -3.71 -12.67
CA ASP A 85 2.92 -3.45 -14.07
C ASP A 85 3.75 -4.38 -14.96
N TYR A 86 3.09 -5.17 -15.82
CA TYR A 86 3.73 -6.17 -16.68
C TYR A 86 4.82 -5.59 -17.59
N THR A 87 4.82 -4.27 -17.84
CA THR A 87 5.84 -3.61 -18.65
C THR A 87 7.16 -3.38 -17.89
N SER A 88 7.22 -3.66 -16.59
CA SER A 88 8.41 -3.49 -15.75
C SER A 88 9.35 -4.69 -15.84
N ARG A 89 10.67 -4.42 -15.87
CA ARG A 89 11.71 -5.45 -16.02
C ARG A 89 12.15 -6.09 -14.70
N LEU A 90 11.83 -5.45 -13.60
CA LEU A 90 12.30 -5.79 -12.26
C LEU A 90 11.24 -5.37 -11.25
N TYR A 91 11.00 -6.24 -10.28
CA TYR A 91 10.08 -6.05 -9.18
C TYR A 91 10.82 -6.40 -7.91
N GLU A 92 10.70 -5.55 -6.90
CA GLU A 92 11.30 -5.76 -5.59
C GLU A 92 10.26 -5.42 -4.52
N VAL A 93 10.29 -6.17 -3.43
CA VAL A 93 9.53 -5.83 -2.22
C VAL A 93 10.48 -5.96 -1.05
N ARG A 94 10.60 -4.88 -0.29
CA ARG A 94 11.34 -4.83 0.98
C ARG A 94 10.33 -4.65 2.10
N MET A 95 10.47 -5.40 3.18
CA MET A 95 9.63 -5.22 4.36
C MET A 95 10.49 -4.85 5.55
N TYR A 96 10.04 -3.87 6.31
CA TYR A 96 10.68 -3.35 7.49
C TYR A 96 9.76 -3.48 8.70
N ASP A 97 10.32 -3.76 9.87
CA ASP A 97 9.61 -3.66 11.14
C ASP A 97 9.56 -2.20 11.64
N TRP A 98 9.02 -1.98 12.84
CA TRP A 98 8.92 -0.66 13.46
C TRP A 98 10.28 -0.02 13.79
N GLU A 99 11.30 -0.85 14.00
CA GLU A 99 12.69 -0.42 14.27
C GLU A 99 13.47 -0.17 12.97
N GLU A 100 12.78 -0.17 11.82
CA GLU A 100 13.36 -0.03 10.48
C GLU A 100 14.35 -1.14 10.09
N ASN A 101 14.29 -2.30 10.76
CA ASN A 101 15.09 -3.46 10.35
C ASN A 101 14.42 -4.13 9.16
N GLN A 102 15.21 -4.47 8.14
CA GLN A 102 14.69 -5.21 6.99
C GLN A 102 14.43 -6.67 7.39
N VAL A 103 13.15 -7.06 7.45
CA VAL A 103 12.70 -8.40 7.85
C VAL A 103 12.37 -9.32 6.67
N ALA A 104 12.14 -8.75 5.48
CA ALA A 104 11.99 -9.53 4.25
C ALA A 104 12.49 -8.75 3.03
N PHE A 105 13.04 -9.50 2.06
CA PHE A 105 13.37 -8.98 0.74
C PHE A 105 13.04 -10.03 -0.30
N GLN A 106 12.30 -9.63 -1.33
CA GLN A 106 11.95 -10.47 -2.46
C GLN A 106 12.17 -9.69 -3.75
N GLN A 107 12.69 -10.37 -4.76
CA GLN A 107 13.01 -9.78 -6.05
C GLN A 107 12.65 -10.76 -7.17
N LYS A 108 12.01 -10.25 -8.23
CA LYS A 108 11.74 -10.98 -9.47
C LYS A 108 12.09 -10.15 -10.69
N ARG A 109 12.48 -10.81 -11.78
CA ARG A 109 12.80 -10.18 -13.07
C ARG A 109 11.76 -10.54 -14.12
N TRP A 110 11.67 -9.70 -15.14
CA TRP A 110 10.90 -10.04 -16.33
C TRP A 110 11.46 -11.31 -16.96
N GLY A 111 10.59 -12.29 -17.18
CA GLY A 111 10.91 -13.59 -17.77
C GLY A 111 10.87 -14.73 -16.74
N ASP A 112 10.83 -14.40 -15.44
CA ASP A 112 10.55 -15.38 -14.41
C ASP A 112 9.07 -15.82 -14.46
N VAL A 113 8.79 -17.05 -14.02
CA VAL A 113 7.41 -17.55 -13.89
C VAL A 113 6.66 -16.65 -12.89
N ASP A 114 5.51 -16.12 -13.32
CA ASP A 114 4.75 -15.09 -12.60
C ASP A 114 5.63 -13.90 -12.21
N GLY A 115 6.48 -13.44 -13.15
CA GLY A 115 7.53 -12.47 -12.90
C GLY A 115 7.04 -11.13 -12.34
N ASN A 116 5.79 -10.73 -12.62
CA ASN A 116 5.19 -9.51 -12.10
C ASN A 116 4.49 -9.67 -10.74
N ILE A 117 4.43 -10.89 -10.19
CA ILE A 117 3.78 -11.19 -8.90
C ILE A 117 4.84 -11.60 -7.89
N ILE A 118 4.97 -10.83 -6.82
CA ILE A 118 5.76 -11.20 -5.63
C ILE A 118 4.80 -11.57 -4.52
N SER A 119 4.95 -12.79 -3.99
CA SER A 119 4.13 -13.28 -2.89
C SER A 119 4.97 -14.06 -1.89
N PHE A 120 4.86 -13.75 -0.60
CA PHE A 120 5.57 -14.46 0.46
C PHE A 120 4.78 -14.50 1.77
N TYR A 121 5.01 -15.57 2.54
CA TYR A 121 4.49 -15.69 3.89
C TYR A 121 5.35 -14.94 4.89
N TYR A 122 4.73 -14.43 5.95
CA TYR A 122 5.43 -13.81 7.07
C TYR A 122 4.68 -14.03 8.39
N VAL A 123 5.44 -14.30 9.45
CA VAL A 123 4.93 -14.44 10.82
C VAL A 123 5.66 -13.40 11.69
N PRO A 124 4.98 -12.35 12.18
CA PRO A 124 5.61 -11.33 13.00
C PRO A 124 6.03 -11.86 14.37
N GLY A 125 7.22 -11.48 14.82
CA GLY A 125 7.72 -11.78 16.17
C GLY A 125 7.09 -10.90 17.27
N ARG A 126 6.57 -9.72 16.89
CA ARG A 126 5.93 -8.72 17.77
C ARG A 126 4.66 -8.19 17.12
N THR A 127 3.74 -7.66 17.95
CA THR A 127 2.55 -6.96 17.46
C THR A 127 2.91 -5.50 17.23
N GLU A 128 3.17 -5.13 15.99
CA GLU A 128 3.67 -3.81 15.61
C GLU A 128 3.34 -3.48 14.15
N PHE A 129 3.56 -2.22 13.77
CA PHE A 129 3.45 -1.79 12.39
C PHE A 129 4.66 -2.27 11.59
N HIS A 130 4.38 -2.75 10.37
CA HIS A 130 5.39 -3.09 9.39
C HIS A 130 5.21 -2.22 8.15
N MET A 131 6.32 -1.89 7.51
CA MET A 131 6.37 -1.12 6.27
C MET A 131 6.77 -2.04 5.13
N MET A 132 5.85 -2.29 4.21
CA MET A 132 6.16 -2.94 2.94
C MET A 132 6.45 -1.87 1.89
N LYS A 133 7.60 -1.97 1.24
CA LYS A 133 8.10 -1.02 0.24
C LYS A 133 8.30 -1.75 -1.10
N PRO A 134 7.24 -1.89 -1.92
CA PRO A 134 7.38 -2.31 -3.31
C PRO A 134 8.13 -1.28 -4.15
N VAL A 135 8.93 -1.79 -5.08
CA VAL A 135 9.63 -1.06 -6.14
C VAL A 135 9.43 -1.82 -7.44
N GLN A 136 9.26 -1.08 -8.53
CA GLN A 136 9.31 -1.64 -9.86
C GLN A 136 10.19 -0.76 -10.75
N VAL A 137 10.92 -1.38 -11.66
CA VAL A 137 11.80 -0.66 -12.60
C VAL A 137 11.33 -0.92 -14.01
N ASN A 138 10.89 0.15 -14.65
CA ASN A 138 10.50 0.18 -16.05
C ASN A 138 11.47 1.08 -16.84
N LYS A 139 11.87 0.65 -18.04
CA LYS A 139 12.82 1.40 -18.89
C LYS A 139 12.15 2.59 -19.60
N THR A 140 10.92 2.43 -20.02
CA THR A 140 10.22 3.38 -20.90
C THR A 140 9.34 4.33 -20.11
N LYS A 141 8.65 3.82 -19.10
CA LYS A 141 7.67 4.55 -18.31
C LYS A 141 8.26 4.93 -16.95
N LYS A 142 8.59 6.21 -16.77
CA LYS A 142 9.14 6.70 -15.49
C LYS A 142 8.06 6.84 -14.41
N LYS A 143 6.84 7.25 -14.76
CA LYS A 143 5.74 7.51 -13.80
C LYS A 143 4.45 6.82 -14.24
N GLY A 144 3.52 6.65 -13.30
CA GLY A 144 2.18 6.15 -13.60
C GLY A 144 2.09 4.63 -13.74
N LEU A 145 3.08 3.89 -13.24
CA LEU A 145 3.06 2.42 -13.24
C LEU A 145 1.98 1.95 -12.27
N CYS A 146 1.19 0.96 -12.65
CA CYS A 146 0.21 0.43 -11.72
C CYS A 146 0.84 -0.64 -10.84
N GLY A 147 0.59 -0.57 -9.55
CA GLY A 147 0.93 -1.60 -8.58
C GLY A 147 -0.32 -2.01 -7.81
N TYR A 148 -0.40 -3.25 -7.40
CA TYR A 148 -1.48 -3.76 -6.57
C TYR A 148 -0.91 -4.50 -5.39
N VAL A 149 -1.37 -4.18 -4.19
CA VAL A 149 -0.93 -4.83 -2.96
C VAL A 149 -2.12 -5.51 -2.30
N MET A 150 -1.89 -6.72 -1.80
CA MET A 150 -2.85 -7.44 -0.97
C MET A 150 -2.16 -7.98 0.27
N LEU A 151 -2.88 -7.93 1.38
CA LEU A 151 -2.51 -8.53 2.63
C LEU A 151 -3.60 -9.52 3.03
N PHE A 152 -3.22 -10.78 3.15
CA PHE A 152 -4.07 -11.84 3.66
C PHE A 152 -3.58 -12.28 5.04
N LYS A 153 -4.51 -12.75 5.87
CA LYS A 153 -4.21 -13.42 7.14
C LYS A 153 -4.80 -14.82 7.10
N LYS A 154 -4.01 -15.80 7.53
CA LYS A 154 -4.51 -17.17 7.70
C LYS A 154 -5.63 -17.13 8.75
N THR A 155 -6.80 -17.61 8.37
CA THR A 155 -7.85 -17.90 9.35
C THR A 155 -7.52 -19.25 9.96
N ASP A 156 -7.49 -19.32 11.29
CA ASP A 156 -7.57 -20.61 11.95
C ASP A 156 -8.84 -21.31 11.43
N THR A 157 -8.72 -22.57 11.00
CA THR A 157 -9.79 -23.44 10.49
C THR A 157 -11.14 -23.13 11.16
N PRO A 158 -12.28 -23.09 10.42
CA PRO A 158 -13.58 -22.75 11.00
C PRO A 158 -13.90 -23.70 12.16
N GLY A 159 -13.72 -23.18 13.37
CA GLY A 159 -13.80 -23.93 14.62
C GLY A 159 -13.61 -23.05 15.86
N ASN A 160 -13.13 -21.81 15.72
CA ASN A 160 -13.23 -20.80 16.77
C ASN A 160 -13.24 -19.38 16.17
N ALA A 161 -14.30 -19.06 15.43
CA ALA A 161 -14.64 -17.67 15.13
C ALA A 161 -15.36 -17.05 16.34
N ASN A 162 -14.60 -16.71 17.37
CA ASN A 162 -15.04 -15.79 18.42
C ASN A 162 -13.85 -14.93 18.84
N ALA A 163 -13.59 -13.88 18.07
CA ALA A 163 -13.28 -12.54 18.57
C ALA A 163 -12.89 -11.61 17.40
N SER A 164 -13.40 -10.39 17.48
CA SER A 164 -13.04 -9.21 16.67
C SER A 164 -13.66 -9.08 15.28
N ALA A 165 -14.99 -9.11 15.20
CA ALA A 165 -15.69 -8.16 14.33
C ALA A 165 -15.82 -6.85 15.11
N GLY A 166 -15.02 -5.84 14.74
CA GLY A 166 -15.22 -4.47 15.18
C GLY A 166 -16.51 -3.94 14.56
N THR A 167 -17.57 -3.94 15.34
CA THR A 167 -18.87 -3.39 14.97
C THR A 167 -18.76 -1.87 14.83
N ASN A 168 -18.73 -1.37 13.58
CA ASN A 168 -19.10 0.01 13.30
C ASN A 168 -20.64 0.06 13.18
N VAL A 169 -21.31 0.31 14.32
CA VAL A 169 -22.70 0.77 14.30
C VAL A 169 -22.70 2.25 13.94
N ILE A 170 -23.19 2.59 12.75
CA ILE A 170 -23.65 3.94 12.44
C ILE A 170 -25.14 3.99 12.79
N THR A 171 -25.47 4.54 13.95
CA THR A 171 -26.85 4.95 14.29
C THR A 171 -27.14 6.27 13.57
N ALA A 172 -28.03 6.22 12.57
CA ALA A 172 -28.77 7.39 12.13
C ALA A 172 -29.97 7.55 13.08
N THR A 173 -29.95 8.59 13.91
CA THR A 173 -31.13 9.07 14.64
C THR A 173 -31.81 10.11 13.76
N ASP A 174 -32.96 9.75 13.19
CA ASP A 174 -33.91 10.68 12.60
C ASP A 174 -34.93 11.06 13.68
N GLY A 175 -35.20 12.35 13.83
CA GLY A 175 -36.12 12.87 14.84
C GLY A 175 -36.34 14.36 14.67
N THR A 176 -37.32 14.74 13.84
CA THR A 176 -38.47 15.59 14.21
C THR A 176 -39.48 15.63 13.07
#